data_AF-A0A940NWL0-F1
#
_entry.id   AF-A0A940NWL0-F1
#
_cell.length_a   1.000
_cell.length_b   1.000
_cell.length_c   1.000
_cell.angle_alpha   90.00
_cell.angle_beta   90.00
_cell.angle_gamma   90.00
#
_symmetry.space_group_name_H-M   'P 1'
#
loop_
_entity.id
_entity.type
_entity.pdbx_description
1 polymer ?
#
loop_
_entity_poly.entity_id
_entity_poly.type
_entity_poly.pdbx_seq_one_letter_code
_entity_poly.pdbx_strand_id
1 'polypeptide(L)'
;MADQKQKQSVDKLKPKLFSVMKDYTPAQFAKDVVAGVIVAIIALPLSIALALASGVGPEQGLYTAIVAGFIVALLGGSRVQIAGPTAAFATIVAGIVATEGMDGLIISTIMAGIIMIVMGFCRFGKLLKYIPGTITTGFT
;
A
#
# COMPACT_ATOMS: atom_id res chain seq x y z
N MET A 1 -7.71 -12.72 -34.87
CA MET A 1 -6.87 -13.23 -33.74
C MET A 1 -6.21 -12.13 -32.90
N ALA A 2 -6.10 -10.87 -33.37
CA ALA A 2 -5.59 -9.74 -32.57
C ALA A 2 -6.61 -9.17 -31.56
N ASP A 3 -7.90 -9.33 -31.83
CA ASP A 3 -9.01 -8.75 -31.05
C ASP A 3 -9.16 -9.34 -29.62
N GLN A 4 -8.88 -10.64 -29.45
CA GLN A 4 -9.00 -11.32 -28.15
C GLN A 4 -7.88 -10.96 -27.16
N LYS A 5 -6.73 -10.46 -27.64
CA LYS A 5 -5.58 -10.11 -26.78
C LYS A 5 -5.77 -8.74 -26.12
N GLN A 6 -6.58 -7.86 -26.71
CA GLN A 6 -6.85 -6.51 -26.20
C GLN A 6 -7.94 -6.53 -25.13
N LYS A 7 -8.96 -7.39 -25.26
CA LYS A 7 -10.03 -7.57 -24.26
C LYS A 7 -9.52 -8.08 -22.90
N GLN A 8 -8.47 -8.93 -22.91
CA GLN A 8 -7.81 -9.41 -21.69
C GLN A 8 -7.00 -8.33 -20.94
N SER A 9 -6.60 -7.24 -21.60
CA SER A 9 -5.76 -6.21 -20.99
C SER A 9 -6.55 -5.22 -20.12
N VAL A 10 -7.82 -4.98 -20.46
CA VAL A 10 -8.70 -4.05 -19.72
C VAL A 10 -9.37 -4.74 -18.53
N ASP A 11 -9.66 -6.04 -18.64
CA ASP A 11 -10.21 -6.84 -17.53
C ASP A 11 -9.25 -6.99 -16.33
N LYS A 12 -7.94 -6.76 -16.55
CA LYS A 12 -6.89 -6.96 -15.54
C LYS A 12 -6.63 -5.76 -14.61
N LEU A 13 -7.21 -4.60 -14.91
CA LEU A 13 -7.10 -3.37 -14.12
C LEU A 13 -8.30 -3.14 -13.19
N LYS A 14 -9.24 -4.09 -13.13
CA LYS A 14 -10.40 -4.01 -12.25
C LYS A 14 -9.96 -4.22 -10.80
N PRO A 15 -10.25 -3.28 -9.88
CA PRO A 15 -9.98 -3.48 -8.47
C PRO A 15 -10.64 -4.76 -7.94
N LYS A 16 -9.95 -5.44 -7.03
CA LYS A 16 -10.41 -6.73 -6.52
C LYS A 16 -11.77 -6.62 -5.83
N LEU A 17 -12.05 -5.47 -5.22
CA LEU A 17 -13.32 -5.13 -4.59
C LEU A 17 -14.54 -5.44 -5.47
N PHE A 18 -14.54 -4.97 -6.73
CA PHE A 18 -15.66 -5.20 -7.66
C PHE A 18 -15.82 -6.66 -8.08
N SER A 19 -14.74 -7.45 -8.00
CA SER A 19 -14.80 -8.88 -8.30
C SER A 19 -15.37 -9.70 -7.14
N VAL A 20 -15.09 -9.29 -5.90
CA VAL A 20 -15.50 -10.05 -4.70
C VAL A 20 -16.88 -9.72 -4.22
N MET A 21 -17.36 -8.51 -4.49
CA MET A 21 -18.67 -8.05 -4.06
C MET A 21 -19.83 -8.85 -4.68
N LYS A 22 -19.59 -9.52 -5.83
CA LYS A 22 -20.60 -10.35 -6.51
C LYS A 22 -21.00 -11.60 -5.74
N ASP A 23 -20.05 -12.20 -5.02
CA ASP A 23 -20.22 -13.46 -4.29
C ASP A 23 -20.18 -13.22 -2.77
N TYR A 24 -20.41 -11.98 -2.32
CA TYR A 24 -20.23 -11.57 -0.94
C TYR A 24 -21.40 -12.00 -0.05
N THR A 25 -21.11 -12.69 1.05
CA THR A 25 -22.14 -13.22 1.95
C THR A 25 -22.20 -12.45 3.27
N PRO A 26 -23.37 -12.39 3.95
CA PRO A 26 -23.49 -11.76 5.27
C PRO A 26 -22.60 -12.40 6.34
N ALA A 27 -22.39 -13.72 6.24
CA ALA A 27 -21.47 -14.43 7.14
C ALA A 27 -20.00 -14.00 6.93
N GLN A 28 -19.63 -13.68 5.69
CA GLN A 28 -18.31 -13.13 5.38
C GLN A 28 -18.17 -11.69 5.88
N PHE A 29 -19.22 -10.88 5.78
CA PHE A 29 -19.24 -9.53 6.36
C PHE A 29 -18.91 -9.52 7.85
N ALA A 30 -19.56 -10.37 8.64
CA ALA A 30 -19.28 -10.46 10.08
C ALA A 30 -17.80 -10.81 10.34
N LYS A 31 -17.22 -11.72 9.55
CA LYS A 31 -15.80 -12.09 9.66
C LYS A 31 -14.86 -10.96 9.26
N ASP A 32 -15.17 -10.25 8.17
CA ASP A 32 -14.36 -9.14 7.68
C ASP A 32 -14.40 -7.94 8.65
N VAL A 33 -15.53 -7.69 9.30
CA VAL A 33 -15.65 -6.67 10.36
C VAL A 33 -14.77 -7.02 11.54
N VAL A 34 -14.85 -8.25 12.05
CA VAL A 34 -14.01 -8.71 13.18
C VAL A 34 -12.53 -8.63 12.80
N ALA A 35 -12.16 -9.09 11.60
CA ALA A 35 -10.78 -8.99 11.11
C ALA A 35 -10.32 -7.53 10.99
N GLY A 36 -11.16 -6.64 10.47
CA GLY A 36 -10.87 -5.20 10.36
C GLY A 36 -10.62 -4.54 11.72
N VAL A 37 -11.42 -4.88 12.74
CA VAL A 37 -11.21 -4.38 14.11
C VAL A 37 -9.89 -4.86 14.68
N ILE A 38 -9.57 -6.15 14.55
CA ILE A 38 -8.29 -6.71 15.02
C ILE A 38 -7.11 -6.02 14.32
N VAL A 39 -7.19 -5.87 13.00
CA VAL A 39 -6.15 -5.18 12.20
C VAL A 39 -6.01 -3.73 12.64
N ALA A 40 -7.11 -3.01 12.88
CA ALA A 40 -7.05 -1.62 13.35
C ALA A 40 -6.35 -1.51 14.70
N ILE A 41 -6.69 -2.38 15.67
CA ILE A 41 -6.07 -2.39 17.00
C ILE A 41 -4.55 -2.59 16.91
N ILE A 42 -4.08 -3.44 16.00
CA ILE A 42 -2.65 -3.70 15.80
C ILE A 42 -1.98 -2.56 14.99
N ALA A 43 -2.66 -2.01 14.00
CA ALA A 43 -2.13 -0.99 13.11
C ALA A 43 -1.95 0.38 13.78
N LEU A 44 -2.82 0.73 14.74
CA LEU A 44 -2.75 1.99 15.48
C LEU A 44 -1.41 2.20 16.20
N PRO A 45 -0.95 1.31 17.11
CA PRO A 45 0.33 1.49 17.80
C PRO A 45 1.51 1.41 16.83
N LEU A 46 1.45 0.53 15.82
CA LEU A 46 2.51 0.39 14.83
C LEU A 46 2.70 1.68 14.01
N SER A 47 1.59 2.31 13.59
CA SER A 47 1.64 3.54 12.80
C SER A 47 2.22 4.72 13.59
N ILE A 48 1.87 4.82 14.88
CA ILE A 48 2.42 5.83 15.79
C ILE A 48 3.92 5.60 15.99
N ALA A 49 4.32 4.36 16.27
CA ALA A 49 5.73 4.01 16.48
C ALA A 49 6.59 4.31 15.25
N LEU A 50 6.11 3.97 14.05
CA LEU A 50 6.84 4.22 12.81
C LEU A 50 6.92 5.70 12.44
N ALA A 51 5.89 6.49 12.74
CA ALA A 51 5.94 7.94 12.56
C ALA A 51 7.02 8.58 13.44
N LEU A 52 7.02 8.23 14.73
CA LEU A 52 8.04 8.71 15.67
C LEU A 52 9.45 8.26 15.26
N ALA A 53 9.60 7.01 14.83
CA ALA A 53 10.87 6.48 14.32
C ALA A 53 11.34 7.20 13.04
N SER A 54 10.40 7.76 12.27
CA SER A 54 10.67 8.54 11.06
C SER A 54 10.96 10.03 11.34
N GLY A 55 10.97 10.45 12.61
CA GLY A 55 11.19 11.84 12.99
C GLY A 55 10.01 12.77 12.74
N VAL A 56 8.80 12.23 12.53
CA VAL A 56 7.57 13.01 12.28
C VAL A 56 6.57 12.85 13.43
N GLY A 57 5.59 13.75 13.49
CA GLY A 57 4.51 13.71 14.49
C GLY A 57 3.66 12.42 14.38
N PRO A 58 3.15 11.89 15.51
CA PRO A 58 2.37 10.64 15.52
C PRO A 58 1.09 10.72 14.67
N GLU A 59 0.51 11.90 14.53
CA GLU A 59 -0.65 12.17 13.69
C GLU A 59 -0.38 11.86 12.21
N GLN A 60 0.84 12.07 11.72
CA GLN A 60 1.19 11.80 10.32
C GLN A 60 1.15 10.30 10.01
N GLY A 61 1.60 9.46 10.95
CA GLY A 61 1.49 8.01 10.84
C GLY A 61 0.03 7.56 10.79
N LEU A 62 -0.81 8.16 11.63
CA LEU A 62 -2.23 7.84 11.70
C LEU A 62 -2.97 8.27 10.42
N TYR A 63 -2.73 9.49 9.93
CA TYR A 63 -3.31 9.96 8.67
C TYR A 63 -2.89 9.08 7.49
N THR A 64 -1.62 8.70 7.44
CA THR A 64 -1.10 7.81 6.40
C THR A 64 -1.79 6.45 6.45
N ALA A 65 -1.93 5.83 7.63
CA ALA A 65 -2.57 4.53 7.78
C ALA A 65 -4.05 4.55 7.36
N ILE A 66 -4.80 5.57 7.79
CA ILE A 66 -6.23 5.68 7.47
C ILE A 66 -6.45 5.91 5.97
N VAL A 67 -5.75 6.89 5.40
CA VAL A 67 -5.92 7.27 3.99
C VAL A 67 -5.43 6.14 3.07
N ALA A 68 -4.25 5.58 3.34
CA ALA A 68 -3.72 4.47 2.54
C ALA A 68 -4.61 3.23 2.64
N GLY A 69 -5.08 2.88 3.85
CA GLY A 69 -5.97 1.75 4.07
C GLY A 69 -7.25 1.85 3.24
N PHE A 70 -7.89 3.02 3.21
CA PHE A 70 -9.09 3.23 2.40
C PHE A 70 -8.81 3.17 0.89
N ILE A 71 -7.78 3.86 0.42
CA ILE A 71 -7.42 3.88 -1.01
C ILE A 71 -7.07 2.48 -1.50
N VAL A 72 -6.30 1.71 -0.74
CA VAL A 72 -5.88 0.35 -1.13
C VAL A 72 -7.02 -0.65 -0.98
N ALA A 73 -7.94 -0.50 -0.02
CA ALA A 73 -9.14 -1.33 0.03
C ALA A 73 -10.02 -1.13 -1.22
N LEU A 74 -10.11 0.10 -1.73
CA LEU A 74 -10.90 0.43 -2.93
C LEU A 74 -10.24 0.02 -4.24
N LEU A 75 -8.94 0.30 -4.40
CA LEU A 75 -8.20 0.17 -5.66
C LEU A 75 -7.27 -1.06 -5.71
N GLY A 76 -7.14 -1.79 -4.60
CA GLY A 76 -6.19 -2.88 -4.43
C GLY A 76 -6.46 -4.10 -5.32
N GLY A 77 -5.40 -4.89 -5.51
CA GLY A 77 -5.42 -6.10 -6.33
C GLY A 77 -5.70 -7.40 -5.54
N SER A 78 -5.70 -7.34 -4.22
CA SER A 78 -5.86 -8.50 -3.33
C SER A 78 -7.04 -8.32 -2.37
N ARG A 79 -7.60 -9.44 -1.90
CA ARG A 79 -8.75 -9.47 -0.97
C ARG A 79 -8.36 -9.13 0.47
N VAL A 80 -7.10 -9.30 0.82
CA VAL A 80 -6.60 -9.25 2.21
C VAL A 80 -5.41 -8.30 2.34
N GLN A 81 -5.24 -7.37 1.39
CA GLN A 81 -4.15 -6.42 1.41
C GLN A 81 -4.47 -5.25 2.33
N ILE A 82 -3.54 -4.96 3.24
CA ILE A 82 -3.59 -3.85 4.17
C ILE A 82 -2.49 -2.88 3.79
N ALA A 83 -2.76 -1.58 3.85
CA ALA A 83 -1.79 -0.54 3.57
C ALA A 83 -1.63 0.37 4.79
N GLY A 84 -0.41 0.87 4.98
CA GLY A 84 -0.06 1.76 6.07
C GLY A 84 1.46 2.01 6.12
N PRO A 85 1.94 2.73 7.16
CA PRO A 85 3.35 2.95 7.38
C PRO A 85 4.11 1.62 7.48
N THR A 86 5.29 1.53 6.85
CA THR A 86 6.10 0.31 6.77
C THR A 86 7.48 0.55 7.35
N ALA A 87 7.98 -0.39 8.17
CA ALA A 87 9.25 -0.27 8.88
C ALA A 87 10.45 -0.02 7.95
N ALA A 88 10.54 -0.76 6.84
CA ALA A 88 11.62 -0.61 5.87
C ALA A 88 11.70 0.80 5.24
N PHE A 89 10.57 1.53 5.17
CA PHE A 89 10.53 2.89 4.65
C PHE A 89 10.76 3.95 5.74
N ALA A 90 10.54 3.62 7.02
CA ALA A 90 10.66 4.58 8.12
C ALA A 90 12.09 5.17 8.22
N THR A 91 13.12 4.36 7.98
CA THR A 91 14.51 4.83 7.97
C THR A 91 14.81 5.78 6.81
N ILE A 92 14.22 5.54 5.63
CA ILE A 92 14.33 6.42 4.46
C ILE A 92 13.65 7.76 4.76
N VAL A 93 12.44 7.72 5.32
CA VAL A 93 11.71 8.93 5.73
C VAL A 93 12.49 9.70 6.80
N ALA A 94 13.03 9.02 7.82
CA ALA A 94 13.88 9.63 8.83
C ALA A 94 15.08 10.34 8.21
N GLY A 95 15.75 9.70 7.24
CA GLY A 95 16.88 10.28 6.52
C GLY A 95 16.51 11.55 5.74
N ILE A 96 15.36 11.54 5.06
CA ILE A 96 14.86 12.72 4.32
C ILE A 96 14.47 13.83 5.29
N VAL A 97 13.74 13.53 6.36
CA VAL A 97 13.33 14.53 7.36
C VAL A 97 14.54 15.15 8.05
N ALA A 98 15.58 14.36 8.33
CA ALA A 98 16.80 14.85 8.95
C ALA A 98 17.62 15.78 8.04
N THR A 99 17.51 15.65 6.72
CA THR A 99 18.30 16.41 5.73
C THR A 99 17.53 17.58 5.14
N GLU A 100 16.27 17.36 4.76
CA GLU A 100 15.44 18.28 3.98
C GLU A 100 14.15 18.71 4.72
N GLY A 101 13.92 18.19 5.94
CA GLY A 101 12.73 18.49 6.73
C GLY A 101 11.42 17.97 6.12
N MET A 102 10.31 18.52 6.60
CA MET A 102 8.96 18.12 6.14
C MET A 102 8.66 18.54 4.71
N ASP A 103 9.14 19.71 4.28
CA ASP A 103 8.93 20.19 2.91
C ASP A 103 9.61 19.25 1.89
N GLY A 104 10.83 18.82 2.19
CA GLY A 104 11.55 17.82 1.39
C GLY A 104 10.85 16.46 1.35
N LEU A 105 10.27 16.02 2.48
CA LEU A 105 9.50 14.78 2.55
C LEU A 105 8.24 14.84 1.66
N ILE A 106 7.51 15.95 1.67
CA ILE A 106 6.29 16.13 0.85
C ILE A 106 6.64 16.06 -0.63
N ILE A 107 7.67 16.81 -1.06
CA ILE A 107 8.11 16.83 -2.47
C ILE A 107 8.58 15.43 -2.90
N SER A 108 9.40 14.77 -2.07
CA SER A 108 9.90 13.42 -2.32
C SER A 108 8.76 12.41 -2.47
N THR A 109 7.73 12.52 -1.62
CA THR A 109 6.55 11.63 -1.65
C THR A 109 5.74 11.82 -2.92
N ILE A 110 5.53 13.07 -3.35
CA ILE A 110 4.82 13.38 -4.61
C ILE A 110 5.61 12.83 -5.80
N MET A 111 6.93 13.05 -5.84
CA MET A 111 7.80 12.50 -6.89
C MET A 111 7.76 10.97 -6.93
N ALA A 112 7.87 10.32 -5.77
CA ALA A 112 7.76 8.87 -5.66
C ALA A 112 6.41 8.37 -6.18
N GLY A 113 5.30 9.06 -5.87
CA GLY A 113 3.98 8.76 -6.39
C GLY A 113 3.89 8.82 -7.91
N ILE A 114 4.43 9.89 -8.52
CA ILE A 114 4.48 10.04 -9.98
C ILE A 114 5.32 8.92 -10.61
N ILE A 115 6.48 8.62 -10.05
CA ILE A 115 7.35 7.53 -10.52
C ILE A 115 6.62 6.18 -10.43
N MET A 116 5.93 5.91 -9.32
CA MET A 116 5.13 4.68 -9.16
C MET A 116 4.00 4.57 -10.19
N ILE A 117 3.32 5.66 -10.53
CA ILE A 117 2.29 5.68 -11.57
C ILE A 117 2.90 5.32 -12.93
N VAL A 118 4.03 5.94 -13.29
CA VAL A 118 4.75 5.66 -14.54
C VAL A 118 5.22 4.20 -14.60
N MET A 119 5.82 3.71 -13.51
CA MET A 119 6.23 2.30 -13.40
C MET A 119 5.05 1.33 -13.52
N GLY A 120 3.88 1.71 -12.98
CA GLY A 120 2.63 0.98 -13.10
C GLY A 120 2.19 0.83 -14.56
N PHE A 121 2.19 1.93 -15.33
CA PHE A 121 1.88 1.91 -16.77
C PHE A 121 2.89 1.09 -17.57
N CYS A 122 4.17 1.20 -17.25
CA CYS A 122 5.23 0.39 -17.86
C CYS A 122 5.21 -1.09 -17.41
N ARG A 123 4.30 -1.48 -16.50
CA ARG A 123 4.15 -2.85 -15.95
C ARG A 123 5.41 -3.39 -15.27
N PHE A 124 6.19 -2.52 -14.64
CA PHE A 124 7.41 -2.90 -13.92
C PHE A 124 7.16 -3.86 -12.75
N GLY A 125 5.93 -3.92 -12.22
CA GLY A 125 5.54 -4.92 -11.21
C GLY A 125 5.78 -6.37 -11.65
N LYS A 126 5.82 -6.68 -12.96
CA LYS A 126 6.17 -8.01 -13.46
C LYS A 126 7.63 -8.39 -13.22
N LEU A 127 8.52 -7.41 -13.03
CA LEU A 127 9.93 -7.65 -12.76
C LEU A 127 10.17 -8.06 -11.31
N LEU A 128 9.28 -7.71 -10.39
CA LEU A 128 9.39 -8.06 -8.97
C LEU A 128 9.50 -9.59 -8.75
N LYS A 129 8.93 -10.41 -9.64
CA LYS A 129 9.02 -11.88 -9.57
C LYS A 129 10.44 -12.44 -9.78
N TYR A 130 11.37 -11.61 -10.27
CA TYR A 130 12.77 -12.00 -10.50
C TYR A 130 13.69 -11.57 -9.34
N ILE A 131 13.17 -10.88 -8.33
CA ILE A 131 13.94 -10.52 -7.14
C ILE A 131 14.13 -11.79 -6.28
N PRO A 132 15.38 -12.18 -5.94
CA PRO A 132 15.63 -13.32 -5.07
C PRO A 132 15.01 -13.12 -3.69
N GLY A 133 14.42 -14.18 -3.15
CA GLY A 133 13.79 -14.15 -1.82
C GLY A 133 14.77 -13.73 -0.72
N THR A 134 16.05 -14.08 -0.82
CA THR A 134 17.09 -13.70 0.15
C THR A 134 17.26 -12.18 0.27
N ILE A 135 17.09 -11.43 -0.82
CA ILE A 135 17.16 -9.96 -0.78
C ILE A 135 15.91 -9.39 -0.12
N THR A 136 14.73 -9.92 -0.46
CA THR A 136 13.46 -9.47 0.13
C THR A 136 13.42 -9.74 1.63
N THR A 137 13.84 -10.92 2.09
CA THR A 137 13.89 -11.27 3.52
C THR A 137 15.00 -10.52 4.26
N GLY A 138 16.10 -10.16 3.59
CA GLY A 138 17.15 -9.34 4.20
C GLY A 138 16.78 -7.87 4.36
N PHE A 139 15.82 -7.37 3.58
CA PHE A 139 15.38 -5.97 3.59
C PHE A 139 14.11 -5.71 4.42
N THR A 140 13.28 -6.74 4.64
CA THR A 140 12.05 -6.69 5.45
C THR A 140 12.33 -7.02 6.91
#